data_AF-A0A1Q7ZTM5-F1
#
_entry.id   AF-A0A1Q7ZTM5-F1
#
_cell.length_a   1.000
_cell.length_b   1.000
_cell.length_c   1.000
_cell.angle_alpha   90.00
_cell.angle_beta   90.00
_cell.angle_gamma   90.00
#
_symmetry.space_group_name_H-M   'P 1'
#
loop_
_entity.id
_entity.type
_entity.pdbx_description
1 polymer ?
#
loop_
_entity_poly.entity_id
_entity_poly.type
_entity_poly.pdbx_seq_one_letter_code
_entity_poly.pdbx_strand_id
1 'polypeptide(L)' 'MSNLTVQEAGIGTEAGKLQADLRDVFSKMLSHARRIDMTMTLGDSEEALGQLRELEAYLEKGLGVLSRPLTHEF' A
#
# COMPACT_ATOMS: atom_id res chain seq x y z
N MET A 1 -20.62 18.67 24.49
CA MET A 1 -20.16 18.97 23.12
C MET A 1 -18.69 18.60 22.87
N SER A 2 -18.03 17.90 23.81
CA SER A 2 -16.59 17.57 23.74
C SER A 2 -16.28 16.20 23.13
N ASN A 3 -17.21 15.24 23.14
CA ASN A 3 -16.95 13.91 22.56
C ASN A 3 -16.97 13.89 21.03
N LEU A 4 -17.83 14.70 20.39
CA LEU A 4 -18.00 14.67 18.93
C LEU A 4 -16.74 15.17 18.20
N THR A 5 -16.14 16.25 18.70
CA THR A 5 -14.92 16.85 18.14
C THR A 5 -13.67 15.99 18.31
N VAL A 6 -13.59 15.19 19.39
CA VAL A 6 -12.48 14.24 19.59
C VAL A 6 -12.59 13.05 18.62
N GLN A 7 -13.81 12.59 18.33
CA GLN A 7 -14.05 11.49 17.38
C GLN A 7 -13.72 11.90 15.93
N GLU A 8 -14.13 13.10 15.49
CA GLU A 8 -13.81 13.60 14.14
C GLU A 8 -12.29 13.76 13.91
N ALA A 9 -11.54 14.20 14.93
CA ALA A 9 -10.08 14.30 14.87
C ALA A 9 -9.39 12.93 14.79
N GLY A 10 -9.93 11.91 15.48
CA GLY A 10 -9.47 10.53 15.39
C GLY A 10 -9.68 9.94 13.99
N ILE A 11 -10.87 10.12 13.43
CA ILE A 11 -11.22 9.67 12.07
C ILE A 11 -10.32 10.33 11.01
N GLY A 12 -10.06 11.64 11.12
CA GLY A 12 -9.17 12.35 10.20
C GLY A 12 -7.72 11.84 10.26
N THR A 13 -7.26 11.42 11.44
CA THR A 13 -5.91 10.87 11.64
C THR A 13 -5.81 9.45 11.07
N GLU A 14 -6.83 8.62 11.27
CA GLU A 14 -6.89 7.25 10.74
C GLU A 14 -7.01 7.22 9.20
N ALA A 15 -7.86 8.06 8.63
CA ALA A 15 -8.00 8.21 7.18
C ALA A 15 -6.69 8.70 6.54
N GLY A 16 -6.00 9.67 7.17
CA GLY A 16 -4.71 10.16 6.73
C GLY A 16 -3.62 9.07 6.77
N LYS A 17 -3.63 8.23 7.81
CA LYS A 17 -2.72 7.08 7.93
C LYS A 17 -2.99 6.03 6.85
N LEU A 18 -4.26 5.67 6.63
CA LEU A 18 -4.64 4.74 5.56
C LEU A 18 -4.19 5.24 4.19
N GLN A 19 -4.41 6.53 3.90
CA GLN A 19 -3.97 7.14 2.65
C GLN A 19 -2.44 7.08 2.49
N ALA A 20 -1.68 7.37 3.56
CA ALA A 20 -0.22 7.29 3.53
C ALA A 20 0.29 5.86 3.30
N ASP A 21 -0.30 4.87 3.99
CA ASP A 21 0.03 3.46 3.85
C ASP A 21 -0.26 2.95 2.42
N LEU A 22 -1.41 3.30 1.85
CA LEU A 22 -1.76 2.95 0.47
C LEU A 22 -0.84 3.62 -0.55
N ARG A 23 -0.49 4.89 -0.33
CA ARG A 23 0.45 5.61 -1.20
C ARG A 23 1.82 4.93 -1.23
N ASP A 24 2.33 4.50 -0.07
CA ASP A 24 3.58 3.73 0.01
C ASP A 24 3.50 2.43 -0.80
N VAL A 25 2.45 1.63 -0.56
CA VAL A 25 2.22 0.37 -1.28
C VAL A 25 2.17 0.58 -2.79
N PHE A 26 1.34 1.49 -3.28
CA PHE A 26 1.20 1.71 -4.73
C PHE A 26 2.48 2.26 -5.37
N SER A 27 3.23 3.11 -4.66
CA SER A 27 4.51 3.63 -5.15
C SER A 27 5.53 2.51 -5.33
N LYS A 28 5.56 1.55 -4.38
CA LYS A 28 6.46 0.39 -4.46
C LYS A 28 6.06 -0.58 -5.56
N MET A 29 4.77 -0.90 -5.69
CA MET A 29 4.26 -1.73 -6.79
C MET A 29 4.64 -1.15 -8.16
N LEU A 30 4.45 0.16 -8.36
CA LEU A 30 4.82 0.84 -9.60
C LEU A 30 6.32 0.79 -9.87
N SER A 31 7.14 0.92 -8.83
CA SER A 31 8.60 0.79 -8.95
C SER A 31 9.00 -0.61 -9.41
N HIS A 32 8.42 -1.67 -8.83
CA HIS A 32 8.71 -3.04 -9.22
C HIS A 32 8.22 -3.34 -10.65
N ALA A 33 7.02 -2.89 -11.03
CA ALA A 33 6.51 -3.04 -12.40
C ALA A 33 7.44 -2.43 -13.46
N ARG A 34 7.97 -1.24 -13.20
CA ARG A 34 8.96 -0.58 -14.09
C ARG A 34 10.28 -1.34 -14.18
N ARG A 35 10.72 -1.95 -13.07
CA ARG A 35 11.94 -2.76 -13.08
C ARG A 35 11.75 -4.06 -13.86
N ILE A 36 10.58 -4.70 -13.76
CA ILE A 36 10.24 -5.89 -14.58
C ILE A 36 10.35 -5.55 -16.06
N ASP A 37 9.72 -4.46 -16.51
CA ASP A 37 9.78 -4.03 -17.91
C ASP A 37 11.23 -3.79 -18.39
N MET A 38 12.02 -3.11 -17.57
CA MET A 38 13.43 -2.87 -17.84
C MET A 38 14.24 -4.17 -17.91
N THR A 39 14.09 -5.08 -16.94
CA THR A 39 14.90 -6.31 -16.87
C THR A 39 14.51 -7.29 -17.95
N MET A 40 13.22 -7.38 -18.30
CA MET A 40 12.76 -8.13 -19.47
C MET A 40 13.35 -7.56 -20.77
N THR A 41 13.41 -6.23 -20.92
CA THR A 41 14.05 -5.58 -22.07
C THR A 41 15.54 -5.90 -22.17
N LEU A 42 16.22 -6.07 -21.03
CA LEU A 42 17.64 -6.44 -20.96
C LEU A 42 17.89 -7.95 -21.08
N GLY A 43 16.83 -8.78 -21.16
CA GLY A 43 16.94 -10.23 -21.19
C GLY A 43 17.24 -10.87 -19.83
N ASP A 44 17.23 -10.11 -18.74
CA ASP A 44 17.46 -10.59 -17.38
C ASP A 44 16.17 -11.14 -16.78
N SER A 45 15.90 -12.40 -17.08
CA SER A 45 14.67 -13.08 -16.68
C SER A 45 14.67 -13.47 -15.20
N GLU A 46 15.84 -13.68 -14.59
CA GLU A 46 15.95 -14.00 -13.16
C GLU A 46 15.60 -12.77 -12.31
N GLU A 47 16.16 -11.60 -12.65
CA GLU A 47 15.82 -10.36 -11.97
C GLU A 47 14.35 -9.97 -12.21
N ALA A 48 13.82 -10.17 -13.43
CA ALA A 48 12.40 -9.96 -13.70
C ALA A 48 11.48 -10.79 -12.79
N LEU A 49 11.81 -12.08 -12.59
CA LEU A 49 11.08 -12.95 -11.66
C LEU A 49 11.21 -12.49 -10.20
N GLY A 50 12.39 -12.02 -9.79
CA GLY A 50 12.59 -11.41 -8.48
C GLY A 50 11.70 -10.19 -8.27
N GLN A 51 11.67 -9.26 -9.23
CA GLN A 51 10.85 -8.05 -9.17
C GLN A 51 9.34 -8.37 -9.19
N LEU A 52 8.91 -9.44 -9.87
CA LEU A 52 7.53 -9.91 -9.86
C LEU A 52 7.10 -10.39 -8.45
N ARG A 53 7.94 -11.18 -7.77
CA ARG A 53 7.65 -11.65 -6.40
C ARG A 53 7.55 -10.49 -5.41
N GLU A 54 8.42 -9.49 -5.53
CA GLU A 54 8.32 -8.27 -4.72
C GLU A 54 7.02 -7.51 -4.99
N LEU A 55 6.60 -7.40 -6.26
CA LEU A 55 5.33 -6.78 -6.62
C LEU A 55 4.14 -7.52 -6.00
N GLU A 56 4.13 -8.85 -6.04
CA GLU A 56 3.11 -9.69 -5.40
C GLU A 56 3.07 -9.47 -3.88
N ALA A 57 4.23 -9.41 -3.21
CA ALA A 57 4.31 -9.13 -1.78
C ALA A 57 3.74 -7.75 -1.41
N TYR A 58 3.97 -6.71 -2.23
CA TYR A 58 3.35 -5.41 -2.00
C TYR A 58 1.85 -5.40 -2.27
N LEU A 59 1.36 -6.20 -3.23
CA LEU A 59 -0.08 -6.38 -3.43
C LEU A 59 -0.74 -7.01 -2.19
N GLU A 60 -0.14 -8.06 -1.63
CA GLU A 60 -0.59 -8.68 -0.38
C GLU A 60 -0.57 -7.68 0.79
N LYS A 61 0.49 -6.87 0.92
CA LYS A 61 0.56 -5.79 1.92
C LYS A 61 -0.58 -4.79 1.74
N GLY A 62 -0.91 -4.42 0.50
CA GLY A 62 -2.03 -3.53 0.17
C GLY A 62 -3.37 -4.09 0.61
N LEU A 63 -3.62 -5.38 0.35
CA LEU A 63 -4.81 -6.08 0.85
C LEU A 63 -4.86 -6.10 2.38
N GLY A 64 -3.72 -6.29 3.04
CA GLY A 64 -3.61 -6.22 4.50
C GLY A 64 -3.83 -4.81 5.08
N VAL A 65 -3.54 -3.75 4.33
CA VAL A 65 -3.87 -2.37 4.71
C VAL A 65 -5.37 -2.12 4.59
N LEU A 66 -6.00 -2.60 3.50
CA LEU A 66 -7.43 -2.43 3.23
C LEU A 66 -8.35 -3.29 4.12
N SER A 67 -7.85 -4.41 4.63
CA SER A 67 -8.61 -5.29 5.53
C SER A 67 -8.70 -4.79 6.97
N ARG A 68 -7.93 -3.74 7.32
CA ARG A 68 -8.00 -3.13 8.64
C ARG A 68 -9.31 -2.37 8.79
N PRO A 69 -10.12 -2.65 9.83
CA PRO A 69 -11.31 -1.87 10.08
C PRO A 69 -10.91 -0.41 10.31
N LEU A 70 -11.57 0.50 9.59
CA LEU A 70 -11.65 1.90 9.99
C LEU A 70 -12.48 1.88 11.27
N THR A 71 -11.85 2.02 12.43
CA THR A 71 -12.52 1.79 13.70
C THR A 71 -13.72 2.72 13.87
N HIS A 72 -14.91 2.14 13.81
CA HIS A 72 -16.12 2.61 14.47
C HIS A 72 -16.44 1.57 15.54
N GLU A 73 -15.88 1.75 16.74
CA GLU A 73 -16.45 1.12 17.92
C GLU A 73 -17.68 1.95 18.29
N PHE A 74 -18.85 1.31 18.18
CA PHE A 74 -20.18 1.86 18.50
C PHE A 74 -20.37 2.11 19.99
#